data_AF-W7XGP2-F1
#
_entry.id   AF-W7XGP2-F1
#
_cell.length_a   1.000
_cell.length_b   1.000
_cell.length_c   1.000
_cell.angle_alpha   90.00
_cell.angle_beta   90.00
_cell.angle_gamma   90.00
#
_symmetry.space_group_name_H-M   'P 1'
#
loop_
_entity.id
_entity.type
_entity.pdbx_description
1 polymer ?
#
loop_
_entity_poly.entity_id
_entity_poly.type
_entity_poly.pdbx_seq_one_letter_code
_entity_poly.pdbx_strand_id
1 'polypeptide(L)'
;MILYFSFIFSFQLTNQFQYFHQYLKSYNQIGAIGASGLGSGLGKCTNLSNLTLHLHFNKIGNEGALGLGSGLGNCTNIQNLTLDLYGNEINKQQQQQLKVKCLQSKRLVVLKLKNW
;
A
#
# COMPACT_ATOMS: atom_id res chain seq x y z
N MET A 1 -15.66 -6.24 12.05
CA MET A 1 -15.59 -5.21 10.99
C MET A 1 -15.28 -3.80 11.51
N ILE A 2 -15.38 -3.53 12.83
CA ILE A 2 -15.13 -2.21 13.44
C ILE A 2 -13.68 -2.06 13.96
N LEU A 3 -12.94 -3.16 14.16
CA LEU A 3 -11.61 -3.14 14.79
C LEU A 3 -10.44 -2.66 13.89
N TYR A 4 -10.63 -2.51 12.58
CA TYR A 4 -9.56 -2.08 11.67
C TYR A 4 -9.43 -0.56 11.55
N PHE A 5 -10.52 0.19 11.79
CA PHE A 5 -10.52 1.63 11.59
C PHE A 5 -9.88 2.39 12.76
N SER A 6 -9.92 1.85 13.98
CA SER A 6 -9.21 2.41 15.14
C SER A 6 -7.69 2.18 15.10
N PHE A 7 -7.22 1.21 14.30
CA PHE A 7 -5.80 0.83 14.27
C PHE A 7 -4.95 1.70 13.33
N ILE A 8 -5.57 2.37 12.35
CA ILE A 8 -4.86 3.27 11.41
C ILE A 8 -4.60 4.66 12.04
N PHE A 9 -5.40 5.08 13.01
CA PHE A 9 -5.30 6.42 13.62
C PHE A 9 -4.36 6.51 14.83
N SER A 10 -3.85 5.39 15.36
CA SER A 10 -2.90 5.40 16.49
C SER A 10 -1.44 5.57 16.08
N PHE A 11 -1.13 5.70 14.78
CA PHE A 11 0.25 5.86 14.30
C PHE A 11 0.78 7.30 14.32
N GLN A 12 0.08 8.23 14.99
CA GLN A 12 0.75 9.41 15.52
C GLN A 12 1.45 9.01 16.82
N LEU A 13 2.78 8.97 16.76
CA LEU A 13 3.78 8.83 17.82
C LEU A 13 4.60 7.54 17.68
N THR A 14 5.87 7.76 17.40
CA THR A 14 7.05 6.90 17.59
C THR A 14 7.58 6.11 16.38
N ASN A 15 8.84 6.46 16.06
CA ASN A 15 9.77 5.73 15.21
C ASN A 15 9.85 4.26 15.61
N GLN A 16 9.15 3.39 14.89
CA GLN A 16 9.27 1.94 15.06
C GLN A 16 9.06 1.24 13.70
N PHE A 17 10.06 1.34 12.82
CA PHE A 17 10.09 0.66 11.52
C PHE A 17 10.03 -0.89 11.62
N GLN A 18 10.17 -1.45 12.83
CA GLN A 18 10.27 -2.89 13.05
C GLN A 18 8.94 -3.58 13.38
N TYR A 19 7.93 -2.85 13.89
CA TYR A 19 6.63 -3.43 14.24
C TYR A 19 5.60 -3.46 13.10
N PHE A 20 5.81 -2.71 12.02
CA PHE A 20 4.91 -2.72 10.85
C PHE A 20 4.95 -4.05 10.08
N HIS A 21 6.07 -4.79 10.13
CA HIS A 21 6.26 -6.03 9.38
C HIS A 21 5.42 -7.22 9.88
N GLN A 22 4.97 -7.23 11.15
CA GLN A 22 4.30 -8.40 11.73
C GLN A 22 2.78 -8.36 11.64
N TYR A 23 2.18 -7.19 11.39
CA TYR A 23 0.71 -7.00 11.42
C TYR A 23 0.00 -7.19 10.07
N LEU A 24 0.75 -7.33 8.96
CA LEU A 24 0.24 -7.53 7.60
C LEU A 24 0.50 -8.94 7.05
N LYS A 25 0.41 -9.98 7.90
CA LYS A 25 0.36 -11.37 7.40
C LYS A 25 -1.00 -11.66 6.75
N SER A 26 -1.10 -11.33 5.47
CA SER A 26 -1.62 -12.14 4.36
C SER A 26 -2.66 -13.25 4.61
N TYR A 27 -3.74 -12.99 5.33
CA TYR A 27 -5.07 -13.65 5.21
C TYR A 27 -6.14 -12.71 5.76
N ASN A 28 -5.96 -11.41 5.57
CA ASN A 28 -6.89 -10.42 6.04
C ASN A 28 -7.89 -10.20 4.91
N GLN A 29 -9.17 -10.04 5.21
CA GLN A 29 -10.19 -9.81 4.18
C GLN A 29 -10.11 -8.35 3.68
N ILE A 30 -8.91 -7.86 3.33
CA ILE A 30 -8.71 -6.50 2.83
C ILE A 30 -9.38 -6.42 1.46
N GLY A 31 -10.54 -5.77 1.45
CA GLY A 31 -11.27 -5.43 0.24
C GLY A 31 -10.79 -4.11 -0.36
N ALA A 32 -11.50 -3.67 -1.41
CA ALA A 32 -11.17 -2.43 -2.12
C ALA A 32 -11.09 -1.19 -1.20
N ILE A 33 -12.04 -1.03 -0.28
CA ILE A 33 -12.09 0.10 0.66
C ILE A 33 -10.87 0.11 1.58
N GLY A 34 -10.47 -1.06 2.11
CA GLY A 34 -9.31 -1.17 2.99
C GLY A 34 -8.01 -0.81 2.28
N ALA A 35 -7.81 -1.30 1.05
CA ALA A 35 -6.63 -0.97 0.25
C ALA A 35 -6.58 0.52 -0.13
N SER A 36 -7.71 1.12 -0.51
CA SER A 36 -7.79 2.54 -0.81
C SER A 36 -7.52 3.41 0.43
N GLY A 37 -8.11 3.04 1.58
CA GLY A 37 -7.85 3.70 2.86
C GLY A 37 -6.38 3.62 3.28
N LEU A 38 -5.75 2.47 3.11
CA LEU A 38 -4.32 2.28 3.35
C LEU A 38 -3.48 3.20 2.45
N GLY A 39 -3.78 3.26 1.15
CA GLY A 39 -3.12 4.20 0.24
C GLY A 39 -3.24 5.65 0.69
N SER A 40 -4.45 6.08 1.03
CA SER A 40 -4.72 7.45 1.51
C SER A 40 -3.94 7.79 2.78
N GLY A 41 -3.84 6.85 3.73
CA GLY A 41 -3.02 7.01 4.94
C GLY A 41 -1.54 7.13 4.63
N LEU A 42 -1.01 6.21 3.82
CA LEU A 42 0.41 6.20 3.41
C LEU A 42 0.80 7.48 2.65
N GLY A 43 -0.08 8.00 1.80
CA GLY A 43 0.17 9.24 1.05
C GLY A 43 0.37 10.47 1.93
N LYS A 44 -0.06 10.44 3.20
CA LYS A 44 0.17 11.51 4.19
C LYS A 44 1.49 11.36 4.94
N CYS A 45 2.16 10.23 4.82
CA CYS A 45 3.39 9.96 5.54
C CYS A 45 4.58 10.61 4.83
N THR A 46 4.92 11.83 5.25
CA THR A 46 6.03 12.61 4.67
C THR A 46 7.42 12.09 5.02
N ASN A 47 7.58 11.26 6.05
CA ASN A 47 8.88 10.76 6.47
C ASN A 47 9.23 9.36 5.93
N LEU A 48 8.35 8.74 5.13
CA LEU A 48 8.62 7.42 4.56
C LEU A 48 9.56 7.53 3.37
N SER A 49 10.76 6.95 3.51
CA SER A 49 11.75 6.84 2.44
C SER A 49 11.85 5.42 1.86
N ASN A 50 11.53 4.40 2.66
CA ASN A 50 11.56 3.01 2.26
C ASN A 50 10.27 2.33 2.71
N LEU A 51 9.61 1.61 1.82
CA LEU A 51 8.41 0.86 2.14
C LEU A 51 8.41 -0.49 1.44
N THR A 52 8.19 -1.54 2.23
CA THR A 52 7.85 -2.87 1.73
C THR A 52 6.47 -3.20 2.25
N LEU A 53 5.55 -3.54 1.35
CA LEU A 53 4.15 -3.83 1.67
C LEU A 53 3.75 -5.18 1.09
N HIS A 54 3.40 -6.11 1.98
CA HIS A 54 2.90 -7.43 1.63
C HIS A 54 1.38 -7.47 1.76
N LEU A 55 0.69 -7.54 0.63
CA LEU A 55 -0.77 -7.61 0.54
C LEU A 55 -1.21 -8.82 -0.30
N HIS A 56 -0.35 -9.82 -0.47
CA HIS A 56 -0.70 -11.01 -1.22
C HIS A 56 -1.83 -11.80 -0.53
N PHE A 57 -2.63 -12.52 -1.31
CA PHE A 57 -3.79 -13.31 -0.88
C PHE A 57 -4.83 -12.53 -0.06
N ASN A 58 -5.24 -11.36 -0.58
CA ASN A 58 -6.36 -10.58 -0.04
C ASN A 58 -7.50 -10.51 -1.09
N LYS A 59 -8.53 -9.71 -0.83
CA LYS A 59 -9.66 -9.48 -1.76
C LYS A 59 -9.59 -8.09 -2.40
N ILE A 60 -8.39 -7.62 -2.71
CA ILE A 60 -8.19 -6.29 -3.29
C ILE A 60 -8.66 -6.34 -4.74
N GLY A 61 -9.79 -5.70 -5.00
CA GLY A 61 -10.29 -5.47 -6.34
C GLY A 61 -9.61 -4.29 -7.04
N ASN A 62 -9.98 -4.07 -8.31
CA ASN A 62 -9.40 -3.02 -9.15
C ASN A 62 -9.43 -1.62 -8.51
N GLU A 63 -10.54 -1.22 -7.90
CA GLU A 63 -10.69 0.09 -7.27
C GLU A 63 -9.74 0.27 -6.08
N GLY A 64 -9.58 -0.78 -5.26
CA GLY A 64 -8.66 -0.78 -4.13
C GLY A 64 -7.21 -0.66 -4.57
N ALA A 65 -6.84 -1.37 -5.64
CA ALA A 65 -5.53 -1.28 -6.25
C ALA A 65 -5.24 0.13 -6.78
N LEU A 66 -6.21 0.77 -7.45
CA LEU A 66 -6.06 2.13 -7.95
C LEU A 66 -5.92 3.16 -6.81
N GLY A 67 -6.74 3.02 -5.77
CA GLY A 67 -6.67 3.85 -4.56
C GLY A 67 -5.34 3.71 -3.83
N LEU A 68 -4.89 2.46 -3.65
CA LEU A 68 -3.57 2.16 -3.08
C LEU A 68 -2.44 2.79 -3.88
N GLY A 69 -2.43 2.58 -5.20
CA GLY A 69 -1.39 3.12 -6.09
C GLY A 69 -1.37 4.65 -6.10
N SER A 70 -2.54 5.30 -6.11
CA SER A 70 -2.64 6.77 -6.09
C SER A 70 -2.12 7.35 -4.78
N GLY A 71 -2.44 6.70 -3.65
CA GLY A 71 -1.91 7.08 -2.35
C GLY A 71 -0.38 6.94 -2.26
N LEU A 72 0.16 5.82 -2.71
CA LEU A 72 1.60 5.59 -2.79
C LEU A 72 2.31 6.58 -3.72
N GLY A 73 1.68 6.98 -4.82
CA GLY A 73 2.18 8.02 -5.73
C GLY A 73 2.29 9.39 -5.07
N ASN A 74 1.48 9.67 -4.05
CA ASN A 74 1.51 10.94 -3.31
C ASN A 74 2.59 10.99 -2.21
N CYS A 75 3.23 9.86 -1.88
CA CYS A 75 4.34 9.84 -0.92
C CYS A 75 5.50 10.71 -1.44
N THR A 76 5.79 11.81 -0.75
CA THR A 76 6.73 12.83 -1.22
C THR A 76 8.20 12.45 -1.06
N ASN A 77 8.52 11.54 -0.14
CA ASN A 77 9.89 11.18 0.20
C ASN A 77 10.27 9.71 -0.04
N ILE A 78 9.34 8.91 -0.57
CA ILE A 78 9.62 7.48 -0.83
C ILE A 78 10.63 7.33 -1.97
N GLN A 79 11.66 6.53 -1.72
CA GLN A 79 12.75 6.23 -2.64
C GLN A 79 12.71 4.77 -3.05
N ASN A 80 12.43 3.86 -2.12
CA ASN A 80 12.34 2.44 -2.40
C ASN A 80 10.95 1.92 -2.02
N LEU A 81 10.21 1.44 -3.02
CA LEU A 81 8.89 0.83 -2.85
C LEU A 81 8.92 -0.61 -3.35
N THR A 82 8.63 -1.54 -2.45
CA THR A 82 8.29 -2.92 -2.80
C THR A 82 6.83 -3.17 -2.43
N LEU A 83 6.04 -3.62 -3.40
CA LEU A 83 4.62 -3.92 -3.22
C LEU A 83 4.33 -5.31 -3.79
N ASP A 84 3.76 -6.15 -2.95
CA ASP A 84 3.37 -7.52 -3.29
C ASP A 84 1.86 -7.67 -3.20
N LEU A 85 1.23 -7.90 -4.35
CA LEU A 85 -0.22 -8.02 -4.52
C LEU A 85 -0.62 -9.37 -5.11
N TYR A 86 0.27 -10.36 -5.11
CA TYR A 86 -0.02 -11.69 -5.63
C TYR A 86 -1.30 -12.29 -5.01
N GLY A 87 -2.15 -12.96 -5.79
CA GLY A 87 -3.38 -13.57 -5.28
C GLY A 87 -4.47 -12.57 -4.85
N ASN A 88 -4.57 -11.41 -5.50
CA ASN A 88 -5.69 -10.48 -5.39
C ASN A 88 -6.51 -10.42 -6.69
N GLU A 89 -7.70 -9.81 -6.62
CA GLU A 89 -8.67 -9.71 -7.72
C GLU A 89 -8.40 -8.47 -8.62
N ILE A 90 -7.17 -8.35 -9.12
CA ILE A 90 -6.72 -7.19 -9.92
C ILE A 90 -6.45 -7.63 -11.35
N ASN A 91 -7.16 -7.05 -12.32
CA ASN A 91 -6.96 -7.37 -13.73
C ASN A 91 -5.67 -6.74 -14.29
N LYS A 92 -5.19 -7.26 -15.43
CA LYS A 92 -3.92 -6.82 -16.06
C LYS A 92 -3.88 -5.32 -16.37
N GLN A 93 -4.99 -4.74 -16.83
CA GLN A 93 -5.08 -3.31 -17.12
C GLN A 93 -4.88 -2.48 -15.85
N GLN A 94 -5.52 -2.87 -14.75
CA GLN A 94 -5.43 -2.18 -13.49
C GLN A 94 -4.06 -2.33 -12.83
N GLN A 95 -3.38 -3.48 -13.02
CA GLN A 95 -2.00 -3.66 -12.59
C GLN A 95 -1.06 -2.63 -13.24
N GLN A 96 -1.23 -2.37 -14.54
CA GLN A 96 -0.44 -1.34 -15.24
C GLN A 96 -0.77 0.06 -14.75
N GLN A 97 -2.06 0.37 -14.54
CA GLN A 97 -2.45 1.67 -13.98
C GLN A 97 -1.91 1.88 -12.56
N LEU A 98 -1.96 0.85 -11.70
CA LEU A 98 -1.36 0.90 -10.37
C LEU A 98 0.13 1.22 -10.45
N LYS A 99 0.86 0.56 -11.37
CA LYS A 99 2.29 0.83 -11.59
C LYS A 99 2.51 2.29 -11.98
N VAL A 100 1.75 2.80 -12.94
CA VAL A 100 1.82 4.21 -13.37
C VAL A 100 1.56 5.16 -12.20
N LYS A 101 0.57 4.87 -11.35
CA LYS A 101 0.29 5.69 -10.15
C LYS A 101 1.44 5.67 -9.14
N CYS A 102 2.03 4.51 -8.86
CA CYS A 102 3.17 4.42 -7.95
C CYS A 102 4.39 5.23 -8.45
N LEU A 103 4.59 5.30 -9.76
CA LEU A 103 5.67 6.08 -10.39
C LEU A 103 5.47 7.61 -10.30
N GLN A 104 4.31 8.10 -9.85
CA GLN A 104 4.08 9.53 -9.66
C GLN A 104 4.83 10.11 -8.45
N SER A 105 5.38 9.25 -7.58
CA SER A 105 6.19 9.72 -6.46
C SER A 105 7.48 10.38 -6.96
N LYS A 106 7.72 11.61 -6.48
CA LYS A 106 8.78 12.50 -6.97
C LYS A 106 10.20 12.04 -6.67
N ARG A 107 10.40 11.16 -5.69
CA ARG A 107 11.73 10.76 -5.20
C ARG A 107 12.00 9.26 -5.38
N LEU A 108 11.12 8.56 -6.10
CA LEU A 108 11.22 7.12 -6.27
C LEU A 108 12.45 6.75 -7.11
N VAL A 109 13.28 5.88 -6.56
CA VAL A 109 14.48 5.34 -7.19
C VAL A 109 14.25 3.88 -7.60
N VAL A 110 13.61 3.09 -6.72
CA VAL A 110 13.38 1.67 -6.94
C VAL A 110 11.91 1.34 -6.73
N LEU A 111 11.30 0.76 -7.76
CA LEU A 111 9.96 0.17 -7.71
C LEU A 111 10.04 -1.33 -7.98
N LYS A 112 9.59 -2.14 -7.03
CA LYS A 112 9.45 -3.60 -7.18
C LYS A 112 7.98 -3.98 -6.98
N LEU A 113 7.34 -4.46 -8.05
CA LEU A 113 5.98 -4.99 -8.00
C LEU A 113 6.02 -6.50 -8.14
N LYS A 114 5.42 -7.21 -7.19
CA LYS A 114 5.23 -8.66 -7.22
C LYS A 114 3.73 -8.94 -7.37
N ASN A 115 3.27 -9.07 -8.60
CA ASN A 115 1.84 -9.13 -8.92
C ASN A 115 1.46 -10.37 -9.74
N TRP A 116 2.35 -11.36 -9.83
CA TRP A 116 2.24 -12.53 -10.71
C TRP A 116 2.87 -13.75 -10.07
#